data_AF-A0A179GX16-F1
#
_entry.id   AF-A0A179GX16-F1
#
_cell.length_a   1.000
_cell.length_b   1.000
_cell.length_c   1.000
_cell.angle_alpha   90.00
_cell.angle_beta   90.00
_cell.angle_gamma   90.00
#
_symmetry.space_group_name_H-M   'P 1'
#
loop_
_entity.id
_entity.type
_entity.pdbx_description
1 polymer ?
#
loop_
_entity_poly.entity_id
_entity_poly.type
_entity_poly.pdbx_seq_one_letter_code
_entity_poly.pdbx_strand_id
1 'polypeptide(L)'
;MDGLTTWFGLKTWFRRLLYPHCLIGACGSLVGQSINRLAPKPNRPRIPTIPVIGDSPVNFNPIIIILMGYLEKVSPKGLQTAVAMAHKKLPETMNRLSITDARSFLEFANDLLTWIPQENYEGKEIYENFCMFYFILGQEPLAELQTPILPNRVGQPLTWLSSWAVVYAQLIGLFLDTPASITAESLQSFKDSPPYNYEEAMVPPGGFRTFNQFFARHLKPGLRPIESPQDDKIIVYPADCAYDNSVVNQSIVSIESGGIVYIKGLPWTIGSLLQGSEFAHDFDGGVWMHAFLNTFNYHRQHAPVSGTVIEAKNIQGAAYLEVNAKCQPIRNTCGPDATDSPGYQFLQMRGMVVIDNPVLGKVAVLPIGMAQVSSVKLSVQKGDVLKKGDEISCFQFGGSDIICVFQAKAGLKVESFVPSPGDSYSKMGTVLARAP
;
A
#
# COMPACT_ATOMS: atom_id res chain seq x y z
N MET A 1 20.60 -33.40 -49.32
CA MET A 1 19.19 -33.20 -49.70
C MET A 1 18.67 -32.06 -48.83
N ASP A 2 19.35 -30.92 -48.85
CA ASP A 2 19.25 -29.84 -49.86
C ASP A 2 18.04 -28.97 -49.49
N GLY A 3 18.13 -27.68 -49.19
CA GLY A 3 19.20 -26.72 -49.35
C GLY A 3 18.57 -25.36 -49.68
N LEU A 4 18.88 -24.34 -48.86
CA LEU A 4 19.03 -22.90 -49.19
C LEU A 4 17.76 -22.12 -49.61
N THR A 5 17.51 -20.86 -49.23
CA THR A 5 18.38 -19.67 -49.30
C THR A 5 17.67 -18.51 -48.53
N THR A 6 18.13 -18.08 -47.34
CA THR A 6 18.89 -16.84 -46.98
C THR A 6 18.48 -15.49 -47.58
N TRP A 7 18.35 -14.45 -46.73
CA TRP A 7 18.96 -13.10 -46.80
C TRP A 7 18.75 -12.38 -45.42
N PHE A 8 19.75 -12.32 -44.52
CA PHE A 8 20.67 -11.18 -44.18
C PHE A 8 19.97 -9.83 -43.95
N GLY A 9 20.21 -9.00 -42.93
CA GLY A 9 21.16 -8.82 -41.80
C GLY A 9 20.74 -7.48 -41.12
N LEU A 10 21.02 -7.14 -39.86
CA LEU A 10 22.32 -6.85 -39.26
C LEU A 10 22.17 -6.71 -37.73
N LYS A 11 23.29 -6.96 -37.05
CA LYS A 11 23.49 -7.04 -35.59
C LYS A 11 23.92 -5.69 -34.98
N THR A 12 23.63 -5.59 -33.67
CA THR A 12 24.50 -5.13 -32.55
C THR A 12 24.71 -3.64 -32.21
N TRP A 13 24.92 -3.47 -30.88
CA TRP A 13 25.48 -2.35 -30.09
C TRP A 13 24.44 -1.37 -29.48
N PHE A 14 24.41 -1.01 -28.19
CA PHE A 14 25.45 -0.89 -27.15
C PHE A 14 24.87 -1.08 -25.73
N ARG A 15 25.70 -1.53 -24.78
CA ARG A 15 25.45 -1.68 -23.34
C ARG A 15 26.26 -0.60 -22.58
N ARG A 16 25.61 0.05 -21.58
CA ARG A 16 26.13 0.44 -20.25
C ARG A 16 27.11 1.63 -20.05
N LEU A 17 26.91 2.30 -18.88
CA LEU A 17 27.84 3.10 -18.02
C LEU A 17 27.99 4.59 -18.39
N LEU A 18 28.15 5.61 -17.52
CA LEU A 18 28.38 5.79 -16.07
C LEU A 18 28.22 7.30 -15.69
N TYR A 19 28.12 7.57 -14.38
CA TYR A 19 28.33 8.82 -13.62
C TYR A 19 29.31 9.87 -14.18
N PRO A 20 29.19 11.17 -13.80
CA PRO A 20 30.30 12.11 -13.84
C PRO A 20 30.77 12.54 -12.44
N HIS A 21 32.06 12.37 -12.17
CA HIS A 21 32.81 13.17 -11.19
C HIS A 21 34.17 13.54 -11.77
N CYS A 22 34.51 14.83 -11.64
CA CYS A 22 35.82 15.48 -11.57
C CYS A 22 36.88 15.27 -12.69
N LEU A 23 37.34 16.40 -13.25
CA LEU A 23 38.73 16.89 -13.29
C LEU A 23 38.74 18.22 -14.08
N ILE A 24 38.90 19.37 -13.42
CA ILE A 24 40.13 20.19 -13.34
C ILE A 24 40.77 20.48 -14.72
N GLY A 25 40.77 21.77 -15.10
CA GLY A 25 41.58 22.33 -16.18
C GLY A 25 41.50 23.85 -16.20
N ALA A 26 42.54 24.50 -15.66
CA ALA A 26 42.69 25.95 -15.58
C ALA A 26 43.25 26.54 -16.89
N CYS A 27 42.72 27.71 -17.30
CA CYS A 27 43.38 28.76 -18.09
C CYS A 27 42.39 29.93 -18.10
N GLY A 28 42.64 31.10 -17.52
CA GLY A 28 43.65 32.08 -17.90
C GLY A 28 42.94 33.43 -17.97
N SER A 29 43.35 34.36 -17.11
CA SER A 29 42.79 35.70 -16.91
C SER A 29 43.01 36.65 -18.08
N LEU A 30 42.02 37.50 -18.38
CA LEU A 30 42.24 38.84 -18.97
C LEU A 30 41.17 39.83 -18.44
N VAL A 31 41.67 40.87 -17.78
CA VAL A 31 40.93 42.04 -17.28
C VAL A 31 40.92 43.11 -18.37
N GLY A 32 39.79 43.81 -18.56
CA GLY A 32 39.72 44.99 -19.41
C GLY A 32 38.36 45.70 -19.36
N GLN A 33 38.35 46.89 -18.76
CA GLN A 33 37.22 47.80 -18.53
C GLN A 33 36.62 48.41 -19.83
N SER A 34 35.33 48.80 -19.82
CA SER A 34 34.84 50.14 -20.26
C SER A 34 33.32 50.22 -20.53
N ILE A 35 32.61 50.91 -19.64
CA ILE A 35 31.69 52.05 -19.83
C ILE A 35 30.60 52.02 -20.93
N ASN A 36 29.33 52.10 -20.45
CA ASN A 36 28.11 52.76 -20.96
C ASN A 36 27.97 53.11 -22.45
N ARG A 37 26.89 52.58 -23.06
CA ARG A 37 25.89 53.36 -23.83
C ARG A 37 24.58 52.56 -23.94
N LEU A 38 23.54 53.08 -23.29
CA LEU A 38 22.15 52.63 -23.38
C LEU A 38 21.58 52.95 -24.77
N ALA A 39 21.07 51.94 -25.46
CA ALA A 39 20.13 52.10 -26.58
C ALA A 39 18.74 51.65 -26.13
N PRO A 40 17.65 52.33 -26.51
CA PRO A 40 16.31 51.99 -26.07
C PRO A 40 15.85 50.67 -26.72
N LYS A 41 15.46 49.70 -25.90
CA LYS A 41 14.87 48.44 -26.38
C LYS A 41 13.48 48.71 -26.98
N PRO A 42 13.10 48.07 -28.10
CA PRO A 42 11.78 48.24 -28.69
C PRO A 42 10.69 47.70 -27.75
N ASN A 43 9.53 48.37 -27.76
CA ASN A 43 8.34 48.02 -26.98
C ASN A 43 8.03 46.52 -27.05
N ARG A 44 8.13 45.83 -25.91
CA ARG A 44 7.54 44.50 -25.77
C ARG A 44 6.02 44.63 -25.88
N PRO A 45 5.34 43.77 -26.64
CA PRO A 45 3.88 43.73 -26.61
C PRO A 45 3.43 43.49 -25.17
N ARG A 46 2.47 44.30 -24.69
CA ARG A 46 1.87 44.12 -23.36
C ARG A 46 1.23 42.74 -23.34
N ILE A 47 1.72 41.87 -22.45
CA ILE A 47 1.03 40.64 -22.08
C ILE A 47 -0.34 41.08 -21.54
N PRO A 48 -1.47 40.53 -22.02
CA PRO A 48 -2.77 40.85 -21.46
C PRO A 48 -2.76 40.58 -19.97
N THR A 49 -3.00 41.61 -19.16
CA THR A 49 -3.19 41.46 -17.72
C THR A 49 -4.44 40.64 -17.48
N ILE A 50 -4.26 39.38 -17.05
CA ILE A 50 -5.33 38.54 -16.54
C ILE A 50 -5.88 39.24 -15.27
N PRO A 51 -7.20 39.42 -15.13
CA PRO A 51 -7.75 40.03 -13.93
C PRO A 51 -7.38 39.17 -12.72
N VAL A 52 -6.67 39.74 -11.75
CA VAL A 52 -6.49 39.13 -10.44
C VAL A 52 -7.83 39.26 -9.72
N ILE A 53 -8.64 38.22 -9.81
CA ILE A 53 -9.82 38.04 -8.95
C ILE A 53 -9.30 37.37 -7.68
N GLY A 54 -9.65 37.95 -6.53
CA GLY A 54 -9.19 37.52 -5.22
C GLY A 54 -9.56 36.06 -4.94
N ASP A 55 -8.53 35.23 -4.92
CA ASP A 55 -8.27 34.05 -4.10
C ASP A 55 -6.87 33.62 -4.55
N SER A 56 -5.96 33.28 -3.63
CA SER A 56 -4.67 32.75 -4.08
C SER A 56 -4.93 31.53 -4.96
N PRO A 57 -4.44 31.47 -6.22
CA PRO A 57 -4.73 30.32 -7.07
C PRO A 57 -4.11 29.09 -6.41
N VAL A 58 -4.96 28.17 -5.95
CA VAL A 58 -4.51 26.86 -5.50
C VAL A 58 -3.74 26.24 -6.66
N ASN A 59 -2.44 26.04 -6.46
CA ASN A 59 -1.59 25.45 -7.46
C ASN A 59 -1.67 23.93 -7.33
N PHE A 60 -2.60 23.34 -8.06
CA PHE A 60 -2.78 21.88 -8.06
C PHE A 60 -1.51 21.18 -8.55
N ASN A 61 -1.13 20.12 -7.85
CA ASN A 61 -0.10 19.21 -8.31
C ASN A 61 -0.47 18.66 -9.71
N PRO A 62 0.50 18.47 -10.62
CA PRO A 62 0.25 17.90 -11.94
C PRO A 62 -0.62 16.63 -11.95
N ILE A 63 -0.51 15.77 -10.93
CA ILE A 63 -1.34 14.55 -10.83
C ILE A 63 -2.83 14.88 -10.67
N ILE A 64 -3.16 15.94 -9.93
CA ILE A 64 -4.53 16.43 -9.73
C ILE A 64 -5.05 17.07 -11.03
N ILE A 65 -4.22 17.85 -11.72
CA ILE A 65 -4.57 18.46 -13.02
C ILE A 65 -4.91 17.37 -14.05
N ILE A 66 -4.13 16.27 -14.08
CA ILE A 66 -4.41 15.12 -14.95
C ILE A 66 -5.77 14.50 -14.62
N LEU A 67 -6.08 14.30 -13.33
CA LEU A 67 -7.39 13.79 -12.90
C LEU A 67 -8.52 14.68 -13.40
N MET A 68 -8.42 15.99 -13.19
CA MET A 68 -9.42 16.97 -13.61
C MET A 68 -9.66 16.90 -15.11
N GLY A 69 -8.60 16.93 -15.92
CA GLY A 69 -8.70 16.89 -17.38
C GLY A 69 -9.31 15.60 -17.91
N TYR A 70 -8.98 14.45 -17.31
CA TYR A 70 -9.55 13.16 -17.71
C TYR A 70 -11.02 13.04 -17.30
N LEU A 71 -11.35 13.40 -16.06
CA LEU A 71 -12.73 13.38 -15.56
C LEU A 71 -13.63 14.30 -16.39
N GLU A 72 -13.19 15.52 -16.70
CA GLU A 72 -13.97 16.44 -17.54
C GLU A 72 -14.26 15.85 -18.92
N LYS A 73 -13.36 15.03 -19.46
CA LYS A 73 -13.53 14.38 -20.76
C LYS A 73 -14.46 13.17 -20.71
N VAL A 74 -14.32 12.30 -19.70
CA VAL A 74 -14.99 10.98 -19.68
C VAL A 74 -16.24 10.95 -18.80
N SER A 75 -16.36 11.86 -17.84
CA SER A 75 -17.49 11.98 -16.93
C SER A 75 -17.66 13.45 -16.47
N PRO A 76 -18.12 14.34 -17.37
CA PRO A 76 -18.33 15.75 -17.03
C PRO A 76 -19.24 15.89 -15.81
N LYS A 77 -18.83 16.69 -14.81
CA LYS A 77 -19.48 16.82 -13.49
C LYS A 77 -19.54 15.53 -12.65
N GLY A 78 -18.93 14.43 -13.10
CA GLY A 78 -18.96 13.15 -12.39
C GLY A 78 -18.40 13.26 -10.97
N LEU A 79 -17.30 14.00 -10.79
CA LEU A 79 -16.73 14.22 -9.47
C LEU A 79 -17.68 14.99 -8.54
N GLN A 80 -18.39 16.00 -9.06
CA GLN A 80 -19.39 16.75 -8.28
C GLN A 80 -20.53 15.83 -7.83
N THR A 81 -21.00 14.95 -8.71
CA THR A 81 -22.02 13.96 -8.39
C THR A 81 -21.53 12.98 -7.32
N ALA A 82 -20.32 12.45 -7.46
CA ALA A 82 -19.72 11.54 -6.48
C ALA A 82 -19.57 12.19 -5.10
N VAL A 83 -19.09 13.44 -5.03
CA VAL A 83 -19.00 14.21 -3.78
C VAL A 83 -20.38 14.44 -3.16
N ALA A 84 -21.39 14.82 -3.96
CA ALA A 84 -22.75 15.00 -3.46
C ALA A 84 -23.36 13.70 -2.93
N MET A 85 -23.08 12.56 -3.57
CA MET A 85 -23.50 11.23 -3.11
C MET A 85 -22.81 10.85 -1.80
N ALA A 86 -21.50 11.11 -1.69
CA ALA A 86 -20.74 10.88 -0.46
C ALA A 86 -21.26 11.74 0.69
N HIS A 87 -21.52 13.03 0.44
CA HIS A 87 -22.07 13.97 1.43
C HIS A 87 -23.45 13.53 1.93
N LYS A 88 -24.32 13.06 1.04
CA LYS A 88 -25.63 12.49 1.43
C LYS A 88 -25.49 11.29 2.38
N LYS A 89 -24.44 10.47 2.21
CA LYS A 89 -24.21 9.26 3.00
C LYS A 89 -23.48 9.52 4.32
N LEU A 90 -22.50 10.43 4.32
CA LEU A 90 -21.62 10.74 5.46
C LEU A 90 -21.44 12.26 5.65
N PRO A 91 -22.53 13.01 5.95
CA PRO A 91 -22.49 14.47 6.00
C PRO A 91 -21.57 15.00 7.11
N GLU A 92 -21.55 14.35 8.27
CA GLU A 92 -20.71 14.76 9.42
C GLU A 92 -19.22 14.68 9.09
N THR A 93 -18.76 13.56 8.53
CA THR A 93 -17.36 13.37 8.14
C THR A 93 -16.96 14.30 7.00
N MET A 94 -17.82 14.47 5.99
CA MET A 94 -17.57 15.38 4.87
C MET A 94 -17.43 16.83 5.34
N ASN A 95 -18.30 17.27 6.27
CA ASN A 95 -18.21 18.60 6.87
C ASN A 95 -16.95 18.76 7.74
N ARG A 96 -16.57 17.73 8.52
CA ARG A 96 -15.33 17.74 9.31
C ARG A 96 -14.10 17.94 8.43
N LEU A 97 -14.06 17.28 7.28
CA LEU A 97 -12.98 17.41 6.29
C LEU A 97 -13.13 18.62 5.37
N SER A 98 -14.16 19.45 5.55
CA SER A 98 -14.46 20.61 4.71
C SER A 98 -14.64 20.27 3.21
N ILE A 99 -15.10 19.05 2.89
CA ILE A 99 -15.38 18.60 1.52
C ILE A 99 -16.86 18.85 1.22
N THR A 100 -17.14 19.89 0.44
CA THR A 100 -18.51 20.34 0.13
C THR A 100 -18.87 20.21 -1.36
N ASP A 101 -17.87 20.13 -2.23
CA ASP A 101 -18.02 20.08 -3.68
C ASP A 101 -16.80 19.41 -4.34
N ALA A 102 -16.82 19.31 -5.68
CA ALA A 102 -15.72 18.72 -6.43
C ALA A 102 -14.39 19.46 -6.21
N ARG A 103 -14.43 20.79 -6.05
CA ARG A 103 -13.21 21.60 -5.92
C ARG A 103 -12.56 21.37 -4.56
N SER A 104 -13.32 21.44 -3.48
CA SER A 104 -12.83 21.17 -2.12
C SER A 104 -12.32 19.73 -1.97
N PHE A 105 -12.89 18.74 -2.68
CA PHE A 105 -12.28 17.41 -2.74
C PHE A 105 -10.92 17.40 -3.46
N LEU A 106 -10.79 18.12 -4.58
CA LEU A 106 -9.50 18.22 -5.29
C LEU A 106 -8.45 18.95 -4.45
N GLU A 107 -8.85 19.94 -3.67
CA GLU A 107 -7.99 20.65 -2.71
C GLU A 107 -7.56 19.69 -1.58
N PHE A 108 -8.50 18.95 -0.99
CA PHE A 108 -8.20 17.89 -0.02
C PHE A 108 -7.22 16.85 -0.57
N ALA A 109 -7.46 16.32 -1.77
CA ALA A 109 -6.56 15.36 -2.42
C ALA A 109 -5.19 15.99 -2.76
N ASN A 110 -5.16 17.27 -3.12
CA ASN A 110 -3.91 17.97 -3.37
C ASN A 110 -3.07 18.10 -2.11
N ASP A 111 -3.70 18.46 -0.99
CA ASP A 111 -3.02 18.68 0.28
C ASP A 111 -2.46 17.37 0.86
N LEU A 112 -3.16 16.24 0.64
CA LEU A 112 -2.68 14.91 1.00
C LEU A 112 -1.34 14.53 0.35
N LEU A 113 -0.98 15.11 -0.81
CA LEU A 113 0.30 14.83 -1.48
C LEU A 113 1.52 15.31 -0.70
N THR A 114 1.33 16.30 0.18
CA THR A 114 2.39 16.85 1.05
C THR A 114 1.96 16.91 2.51
N TRP A 115 0.97 16.09 2.88
CA TRP A 115 0.42 16.07 4.23
C TRP A 115 1.40 15.42 5.20
N ILE A 116 1.69 16.13 6.29
CA ILE A 116 2.46 15.62 7.43
C ILE A 116 1.49 14.85 8.33
N PRO A 117 1.60 13.52 8.42
CA PRO A 117 0.59 12.74 9.13
C PRO A 117 0.55 13.08 10.62
N GLN A 118 -0.66 13.14 11.16
CA GLN A 118 -0.94 13.34 12.58
C GLN A 118 -2.03 12.36 13.01
N GLU A 119 -2.07 12.05 14.29
CA GLU A 119 -3.03 11.12 14.86
C GLU A 119 -3.82 11.76 15.98
N ASN A 120 -5.06 11.31 16.16
CA ASN A 120 -5.89 11.66 17.29
C ASN A 120 -5.76 10.61 18.41
N TYR A 121 -6.31 10.91 19.58
CA TYR A 121 -6.24 10.02 20.73
C TYR A 121 -6.83 8.62 20.44
N GLU A 122 -7.81 8.51 19.54
CA GLU A 122 -8.45 7.24 19.19
C GLU A 122 -7.70 6.42 18.12
N GLY A 123 -6.66 6.97 17.49
CA GLY A 123 -5.93 6.28 16.43
C GLY A 123 -6.72 6.18 15.12
N LYS A 124 -7.55 7.18 14.79
CA LYS A 124 -8.49 7.15 13.66
C LYS A 124 -8.28 8.23 12.61
N GLU A 125 -7.47 9.25 12.86
CA GLU A 125 -7.37 10.42 11.96
C GLU A 125 -6.85 10.02 10.59
N ILE A 126 -5.75 9.24 10.55
CA ILE A 126 -5.18 8.73 9.30
C ILE A 126 -6.16 7.82 8.58
N TYR A 127 -6.74 6.88 9.32
CA TYR A 127 -7.67 5.90 8.79
C TYR A 127 -8.88 6.59 8.14
N GLU A 128 -9.50 7.55 8.81
CA GLU A 128 -10.68 8.26 8.31
C GLU A 128 -10.36 9.10 7.08
N ASN A 129 -9.21 9.78 7.03
CA ASN A 129 -8.79 10.56 5.86
C ASN A 129 -8.66 9.68 4.61
N PHE A 130 -8.05 8.51 4.75
CA PHE A 130 -7.90 7.55 3.65
C PHE A 130 -9.22 6.90 3.27
N CYS A 131 -10.03 6.53 4.26
CA CYS A 131 -11.34 5.98 3.98
C CYS A 131 -12.21 6.99 3.24
N MET A 132 -12.18 8.28 3.61
CA MET A 132 -12.95 9.30 2.90
C MET A 132 -12.48 9.54 1.47
N PHE A 133 -11.17 9.52 1.22
CA PHE A 133 -10.62 9.61 -0.13
C PHE A 133 -11.18 8.50 -1.04
N TYR A 134 -11.10 7.24 -0.60
CA TYR A 134 -11.58 6.11 -1.38
C TYR A 134 -13.10 5.97 -1.39
N PHE A 135 -13.79 6.40 -0.33
CA PHE A 135 -15.25 6.44 -0.29
C PHE A 135 -15.82 7.34 -1.37
N ILE A 136 -15.22 8.52 -1.60
CA ILE A 136 -15.64 9.44 -2.67
C ILE A 136 -15.35 8.84 -4.04
N LEU A 137 -14.16 8.27 -4.26
CA LEU A 137 -13.85 7.58 -5.53
C LEU A 137 -14.77 6.38 -5.80
N GLY A 138 -15.24 5.72 -4.74
CA GLY A 138 -16.18 4.61 -4.80
C GLY A 138 -17.65 5.01 -4.99
N GLN A 139 -17.98 6.30 -5.15
CA GLN A 139 -19.33 6.72 -5.52
C GLN A 139 -19.51 6.74 -7.04
N GLU A 140 -20.75 6.55 -7.50
CA GLU A 140 -21.08 6.74 -8.92
C GLU A 140 -20.99 8.24 -9.32
N PRO A 141 -20.59 8.54 -10.56
CA PRO A 141 -20.19 7.63 -11.65
C PRO A 141 -18.71 7.22 -11.62
N LEU A 142 -17.95 7.56 -10.57
CA LEU A 142 -16.50 7.31 -10.51
C LEU A 142 -16.17 5.84 -10.28
N ALA A 143 -17.01 5.12 -9.53
CA ALA A 143 -16.86 3.69 -9.29
C ALA A 143 -16.78 2.89 -10.62
N GLU A 144 -17.63 3.20 -11.60
CA GLU A 144 -17.61 2.58 -12.93
C GLU A 144 -16.31 2.82 -13.74
N LEU A 145 -15.53 3.85 -13.38
CA LEU A 145 -14.27 4.18 -14.06
C LEU A 145 -13.07 3.43 -13.45
N GLN A 146 -13.25 2.80 -12.28
CA GLN A 146 -12.22 2.02 -11.60
C GLN A 146 -12.15 0.58 -12.14
N THR A 147 -11.04 -0.10 -11.87
CA THR A 147 -10.87 -1.50 -12.24
C THR A 147 -11.82 -2.36 -11.39
N PRO A 148 -12.72 -3.14 -12.00
CA PRO A 148 -13.62 -4.00 -11.23
C PRO A 148 -12.84 -5.05 -10.42
N ILE A 149 -13.30 -5.32 -9.20
CA ILE A 149 -12.74 -6.37 -8.35
C ILE A 149 -13.33 -7.72 -8.75
N LEU A 150 -12.75 -8.32 -9.79
CA LEU A 150 -13.19 -9.62 -10.34
C LEU A 150 -11.99 -10.52 -10.65
N PRO A 151 -12.13 -11.86 -10.52
CA PRO A 151 -11.05 -12.81 -10.82
C PRO A 151 -10.44 -12.66 -12.22
N ASN A 152 -11.26 -12.37 -13.23
CA ASN A 152 -10.81 -12.20 -14.62
C ASN A 152 -9.99 -10.90 -14.86
N ARG A 153 -9.84 -10.04 -13.85
CA ARG A 153 -9.03 -8.82 -13.93
C ARG A 153 -7.59 -9.03 -13.44
N VAL A 154 -7.28 -10.17 -12.83
CA VAL A 154 -5.92 -10.43 -12.33
C VAL A 154 -4.93 -10.47 -13.48
N GLY A 155 -3.84 -9.72 -13.34
CA GLY A 155 -2.78 -9.61 -14.35
C GLY A 155 -3.17 -8.76 -15.58
N GLN A 156 -4.40 -8.25 -15.65
CA GLN A 156 -4.83 -7.35 -16.72
C GLN A 156 -4.42 -5.90 -16.42
N PRO A 157 -4.26 -5.04 -17.44
CA PRO A 157 -4.04 -3.62 -17.22
C PRO A 157 -5.16 -2.98 -16.38
N LEU A 158 -4.76 -2.10 -15.47
CA LEU A 158 -5.67 -1.29 -14.69
C LEU A 158 -6.40 -0.29 -15.60
N THR A 159 -7.63 0.08 -15.22
CA THR A 159 -8.29 1.25 -15.82
C THR A 159 -7.48 2.52 -15.52
N TRP A 160 -7.75 3.58 -16.27
CA TRP A 160 -7.00 4.83 -16.11
C TRP A 160 -7.14 5.41 -14.70
N LEU A 161 -8.33 5.33 -14.07
CA LEU A 161 -8.56 5.90 -12.74
C LEU A 161 -7.85 5.07 -11.65
N SER A 162 -7.85 3.75 -11.76
CA SER A 162 -7.05 2.89 -10.87
C SER A 162 -5.55 3.09 -11.08
N SER A 163 -5.10 3.28 -12.32
CA SER A 163 -3.69 3.61 -12.61
C SER A 163 -3.30 4.96 -12.02
N TRP A 164 -4.19 5.96 -12.12
CA TRP A 164 -4.01 7.27 -11.50
C TRP A 164 -3.90 7.15 -9.98
N ALA A 165 -4.75 6.34 -9.33
CA ALA A 165 -4.70 6.12 -7.89
C ALA A 165 -3.39 5.48 -7.44
N VAL A 166 -2.81 4.56 -8.23
CA VAL A 166 -1.48 3.98 -7.97
C VAL A 166 -0.39 5.07 -8.00
N VAL A 167 -0.37 5.91 -9.04
CA VAL A 167 0.63 6.99 -9.15
C VAL A 167 0.45 8.01 -8.03
N TYR A 168 -0.79 8.35 -7.70
CA TYR A 168 -1.13 9.24 -6.60
C TYR A 168 -0.58 8.70 -5.25
N ALA A 169 -0.80 7.42 -4.94
CA ALA A 169 -0.25 6.78 -3.75
C ALA A 169 1.29 6.79 -3.74
N GLN A 170 1.94 6.55 -4.89
CA GLN A 170 3.40 6.62 -5.00
C GLN A 170 3.94 8.03 -4.70
N LEU A 171 3.27 9.08 -5.16
CA LEU A 171 3.69 10.47 -4.88
C LEU A 171 3.60 10.82 -3.40
N ILE A 172 2.55 10.35 -2.70
CA ILE A 172 2.46 10.47 -1.23
C ILE A 172 3.63 9.75 -0.58
N GLY A 173 3.89 8.49 -0.97
CA GLY A 173 5.01 7.71 -0.44
C GLY A 173 6.36 8.41 -0.61
N LEU A 174 6.60 9.05 -1.76
CA LEU A 174 7.81 9.83 -2.02
C LEU A 174 7.95 11.03 -1.08
N PHE A 175 6.86 11.75 -0.81
CA PHE A 175 6.88 12.84 0.17
C PHE A 175 7.20 12.32 1.58
N LEU A 176 6.62 11.18 1.98
CA LEU A 176 6.82 10.55 3.30
C LEU A 176 8.22 9.98 3.53
N ASP A 177 9.04 9.89 2.48
CA ASP A 177 10.48 9.61 2.53
C ASP A 177 11.35 10.88 2.63
N THR A 178 10.75 12.06 2.76
CA THR A 178 11.49 13.33 2.95
C THR A 178 11.51 13.76 4.43
N PRO A 179 12.53 14.55 4.86
CA PRO A 179 12.53 15.13 6.20
C PRO A 179 11.38 16.08 6.51
N ALA A 180 10.72 16.62 5.48
CA ALA A 180 9.57 17.50 5.65
C ALA A 180 8.30 16.76 6.10
N SER A 181 8.28 15.42 6.00
CA SER A 181 7.11 14.59 6.32
C SER A 181 6.89 14.34 7.82
N ILE A 182 7.82 14.77 8.68
CA ILE A 182 7.73 14.53 10.12
C ILE A 182 8.15 15.79 10.89
N THR A 183 7.35 16.15 11.90
CA THR A 183 7.64 17.25 12.81
C THR A 183 7.55 16.79 14.27
N ALA A 184 7.96 17.65 15.21
CA ALA A 184 7.82 17.35 16.62
C ALA A 184 6.34 17.22 17.03
N GLU A 185 5.47 18.07 16.49
CA GLU A 185 4.02 18.06 16.73
C GLU A 185 3.38 16.80 16.15
N SER A 186 3.75 16.44 14.91
CA SER A 186 3.33 15.18 14.29
C SER A 186 3.73 14.00 15.18
N LEU A 187 5.00 13.88 15.57
CA LEU A 187 5.45 12.79 16.43
C LEU A 187 4.76 12.78 17.79
N GLN A 188 4.49 13.97 18.36
CA GLN A 188 3.78 14.09 19.64
C GLN A 188 2.35 13.57 19.54
N SER A 189 1.65 13.83 18.44
CA SER A 189 0.29 13.33 18.22
C SER A 189 0.21 11.78 18.29
N PHE A 190 1.23 11.08 17.79
CA PHE A 190 1.31 9.60 17.91
C PHE A 190 1.69 9.11 19.31
N LYS A 191 2.46 9.89 20.07
CA LYS A 191 2.74 9.58 21.49
C LYS A 191 1.49 9.71 22.32
N ASP A 192 0.66 10.69 21.99
CA ASP A 192 -0.59 10.99 22.70
C ASP A 192 -1.74 10.06 22.27
N SER A 193 -1.51 9.18 21.29
CA SER A 193 -2.46 8.17 20.82
C SER A 193 -2.15 6.79 21.42
N PRO A 194 -2.87 6.34 22.47
CA PRO A 194 -2.58 5.06 23.12
C PRO A 194 -2.58 3.84 22.18
N PRO A 195 -3.48 3.72 21.18
CA PRO A 195 -3.45 2.60 20.23
C PRO A 195 -2.12 2.43 19.49
N TYR A 196 -1.39 3.52 19.25
CA TYR A 196 -0.11 3.49 18.55
C TYR A 196 1.01 2.85 19.37
N ASN A 197 0.85 2.78 20.70
CA ASN A 197 1.81 2.19 21.62
C ASN A 197 3.24 2.70 21.35
N TYR A 198 3.41 4.01 21.23
CA TYR A 198 4.68 4.64 20.86
C TYR A 198 5.85 4.16 21.74
N GLU A 199 5.60 3.89 23.01
CA GLU A 199 6.59 3.39 23.96
C GLU A 199 7.19 2.02 23.60
N GLU A 200 6.55 1.24 22.74
CA GLU A 200 7.13 0.00 22.22
C GLU A 200 8.21 0.24 21.15
N ALA A 201 8.25 1.43 20.55
CA ALA A 201 9.15 1.75 19.45
C ALA A 201 10.62 1.84 19.88
N MET A 202 11.50 1.25 19.08
CA MET A 202 12.93 1.53 19.14
C MET A 202 13.22 2.84 18.40
N VAL A 203 13.50 3.90 19.16
CA VAL A 203 13.85 5.21 18.60
C VAL A 203 15.32 5.19 18.16
N PRO A 204 15.63 5.48 16.88
CA PRO A 204 17.01 5.56 16.41
C PRO A 204 17.81 6.67 17.11
N PRO A 205 19.15 6.56 17.20
CA PRO A 205 19.99 7.67 17.61
C PRO A 205 19.73 8.91 16.73
N GLY A 206 19.35 10.03 17.36
CA GLY A 206 18.96 11.26 16.66
C GLY A 206 17.49 11.31 16.22
N GLY A 207 16.66 10.34 16.59
CA GLY A 207 15.23 10.31 16.29
C GLY A 207 14.90 9.81 14.88
N PHE A 208 13.61 9.85 14.55
CA PHE A 208 13.11 9.52 13.22
C PHE A 208 13.32 10.70 12.26
N ARG A 209 13.88 10.43 11.08
CA ARG A 209 14.20 11.43 10.05
C ARG A 209 13.09 11.65 9.04
N THR A 210 12.23 10.67 8.83
CA THR A 210 11.11 10.71 7.88
C THR A 210 9.91 10.01 8.49
N PHE A 211 8.71 10.30 8.00
CA PHE A 211 7.51 9.63 8.46
C PHE A 211 7.56 8.13 8.17
N ASN A 212 8.02 7.72 6.99
CA ASN A 212 8.14 6.30 6.67
C ASN A 212 9.11 5.55 7.59
N GLN A 213 10.18 6.20 8.07
CA GLN A 213 11.07 5.60 9.07
C GLN A 213 10.36 5.38 10.41
N PHE A 214 9.53 6.34 10.82
CA PHE A 214 8.71 6.23 12.03
C PHE A 214 7.62 5.16 11.89
N PHE A 215 6.91 5.15 10.77
CA PHE A 215 5.85 4.18 10.52
C PHE A 215 6.39 2.74 10.52
N ALA A 216 7.48 2.52 9.79
CA ALA A 216 8.22 1.27 9.76
C ALA A 216 9.20 1.14 10.94
N ARG A 217 8.89 1.69 12.11
CA ARG A 217 9.73 1.57 13.32
C ARG A 217 10.02 0.11 13.66
N HIS A 218 11.20 -0.16 14.18
CA HIS A 218 11.44 -1.41 14.90
C HIS A 218 10.84 -1.29 16.30
N LEU A 219 10.55 -2.43 16.92
CA LEU A 219 10.18 -2.47 18.33
C LEU A 219 11.41 -2.69 19.21
N LYS A 220 11.31 -2.31 20.49
CA LYS A 220 12.33 -2.62 21.49
C LYS A 220 12.50 -4.16 21.60
N PRO A 221 13.73 -4.68 21.78
CA PRO A 221 13.96 -6.12 21.83
C PRO A 221 13.16 -6.77 22.97
N GLY A 222 12.66 -7.99 22.74
CA GLY A 222 11.92 -8.77 23.74
C GLY A 222 10.42 -8.47 23.83
N LEU A 223 9.89 -7.46 23.13
CA LEU A 223 8.45 -7.13 23.14
C LEU A 223 7.57 -8.06 22.30
N ARG A 224 8.17 -8.88 21.45
CA ARG A 224 7.51 -9.88 20.59
C ARG A 224 8.23 -11.22 20.72
N PRO A 225 8.07 -11.94 21.85
CA PRO A 225 8.66 -13.27 22.00
C PRO A 225 8.04 -14.23 20.99
N ILE A 226 8.88 -15.06 20.36
CA ILE A 226 8.43 -16.06 19.40
C ILE A 226 8.01 -17.32 20.15
N GLU A 227 6.75 -17.72 19.97
CA GLU A 227 6.23 -18.95 20.56
C GLU A 227 6.89 -20.17 19.93
N SER A 228 7.37 -21.09 20.79
CA SER A 228 7.95 -22.38 20.39
C SER A 228 8.89 -22.26 19.18
N PRO A 229 10.00 -21.50 19.29
CA PRO A 229 10.79 -21.06 18.14
C PRO A 229 11.47 -22.20 17.35
N GLN A 230 11.59 -23.38 17.97
CA GLN A 230 12.20 -24.58 17.36
C GLN A 230 11.20 -25.65 16.93
N ASP A 231 9.89 -25.42 17.13
CA ASP A 231 8.84 -26.37 16.75
C ASP A 231 7.93 -25.77 15.67
N ASP A 232 8.21 -26.06 14.41
CA ASP A 232 7.42 -25.56 13.28
C ASP A 232 6.00 -26.12 13.21
N LYS A 233 5.61 -27.12 14.02
CA LYS A 233 4.18 -27.46 14.15
C LYS A 233 3.37 -26.33 14.79
N ILE A 234 4.03 -25.44 15.53
CA ILE A 234 3.43 -24.24 16.09
C ILE A 234 3.72 -23.06 15.16
N ILE A 235 2.75 -22.72 14.32
CA ILE A 235 2.86 -21.60 13.38
C ILE A 235 2.54 -20.31 14.13
N VAL A 236 3.34 -19.27 13.95
CA VAL A 236 3.12 -17.97 14.62
C VAL A 236 2.55 -16.92 13.68
N TYR A 237 1.87 -15.92 14.24
CA TYR A 237 1.41 -14.76 13.49
C TYR A 237 2.60 -14.04 12.87
N PRO A 238 2.54 -13.72 11.55
CA PRO A 238 3.64 -13.04 10.86
C PRO A 238 3.66 -11.53 11.12
N ALA A 239 2.59 -10.96 11.66
CA ALA A 239 2.46 -9.52 11.90
C ALA A 239 1.59 -9.24 13.13
N ASP A 240 1.62 -8.00 13.61
CA ASP A 240 0.58 -7.50 14.50
C ASP A 240 -0.68 -7.23 13.66
N CYS A 241 -1.64 -8.14 13.70
CA CYS A 241 -2.82 -8.12 12.85
C CYS A 241 -4.03 -8.72 13.55
N ALA A 242 -5.22 -8.46 13.03
CA ALA A 242 -6.44 -9.13 13.41
C ALA A 242 -7.06 -9.72 12.15
N TYR A 243 -7.66 -10.89 12.25
CA TYR A 243 -8.58 -11.32 11.21
C TYR A 243 -10.00 -11.24 11.74
N ASP A 244 -10.86 -10.59 10.98
CA ASP A 244 -12.25 -10.41 11.35
C ASP A 244 -13.02 -11.74 11.23
N ASN A 245 -13.76 -12.09 12.29
CA ASN A 245 -14.69 -13.23 12.31
C ASN A 245 -16.14 -12.79 12.02
N SER A 246 -16.38 -11.51 11.74
CA SER A 246 -17.73 -10.98 11.44
C SER A 246 -18.33 -11.62 10.20
N VAL A 247 -17.49 -12.09 9.28
CA VAL A 247 -17.91 -12.90 8.13
C VAL A 247 -17.38 -14.32 8.28
N VAL A 248 -18.29 -15.23 8.62
CA VAL A 248 -18.00 -16.66 8.78
C VAL A 248 -17.33 -17.20 7.52
N ASN A 249 -16.21 -17.91 7.69
CA ASN A 249 -15.46 -18.62 6.64
C ASN A 249 -14.92 -17.72 5.51
N GLN A 250 -14.51 -16.49 5.81
CA GLN A 250 -13.82 -15.64 4.83
C GLN A 250 -12.38 -15.33 5.13
N SER A 251 -11.92 -15.47 6.37
CA SER A 251 -10.53 -15.15 6.75
C SER A 251 -9.63 -16.38 6.78
N ILE A 252 -10.21 -17.58 6.94
CA ILE A 252 -9.52 -18.87 6.86
C ILE A 252 -10.35 -19.79 5.96
N VAL A 253 -9.79 -20.24 4.84
CA VAL A 253 -10.51 -21.11 3.89
C VAL A 253 -9.63 -22.25 3.39
N SER A 254 -10.23 -23.43 3.25
CA SER A 254 -9.60 -24.55 2.55
C SER A 254 -9.47 -24.22 1.06
N ILE A 255 -8.35 -24.60 0.47
CA ILE A 255 -8.08 -24.44 -0.96
C ILE A 255 -8.60 -25.67 -1.66
N GLU A 256 -9.57 -25.48 -2.56
CA GLU A 256 -10.15 -26.55 -3.36
C GLU A 256 -9.21 -27.00 -4.49
N SER A 257 -9.61 -28.08 -5.17
CA SER A 257 -8.89 -28.60 -6.35
C SER A 257 -8.67 -27.50 -7.40
N GLY A 258 -7.48 -27.45 -8.00
CA GLY A 258 -7.09 -26.40 -8.94
C GLY A 258 -6.71 -25.08 -8.27
N GLY A 259 -6.44 -25.11 -6.96
CA GLY A 259 -5.97 -23.97 -6.18
C GLY A 259 -7.05 -22.92 -5.98
N ILE A 260 -8.33 -23.31 -5.92
CA ILE A 260 -9.47 -22.39 -5.89
C ILE A 260 -9.81 -22.01 -4.44
N VAL A 261 -10.05 -20.74 -4.20
CA VAL A 261 -10.62 -20.21 -2.95
C VAL A 261 -11.84 -19.36 -3.25
N TYR A 262 -12.95 -19.61 -2.54
CA TYR A 262 -14.17 -18.84 -2.70
C TYR A 262 -14.20 -17.69 -1.70
N ILE A 263 -14.00 -16.48 -2.21
CA ILE A 263 -13.97 -15.26 -1.41
C ILE A 263 -15.02 -14.30 -1.97
N LYS A 264 -15.94 -13.84 -1.10
CA LYS A 264 -17.14 -13.07 -1.50
C LYS A 264 -17.97 -13.72 -2.61
N GLY A 265 -18.08 -15.05 -2.57
CA GLY A 265 -18.82 -15.81 -3.59
C GLY A 265 -18.17 -15.85 -4.97
N LEU A 266 -16.94 -15.33 -5.11
CA LEU A 266 -16.17 -15.35 -6.35
C LEU A 266 -15.04 -16.39 -6.27
N PRO A 267 -14.80 -17.17 -7.35
CA PRO A 267 -13.72 -18.14 -7.40
C PRO A 267 -12.41 -17.45 -7.74
N TRP A 268 -11.52 -17.34 -6.76
CA TRP A 268 -10.15 -16.87 -6.96
C TRP A 268 -9.20 -18.06 -7.00
N THR A 269 -8.02 -17.89 -7.60
CA THR A 269 -7.00 -18.96 -7.64
C THR A 269 -5.72 -18.54 -6.93
N ILE A 270 -5.08 -19.47 -6.24
CA ILE A 270 -3.75 -19.26 -5.65
C ILE A 270 -2.70 -18.91 -6.72
N GLY A 271 -2.84 -19.45 -7.94
CA GLY A 271 -2.05 -19.03 -9.09
C GLY A 271 -2.21 -17.53 -9.44
N SER A 272 -3.44 -17.02 -9.36
CA SER A 272 -3.72 -15.58 -9.53
C SER A 272 -3.10 -14.75 -8.40
N LEU A 273 -3.09 -15.27 -7.18
CA LEU A 273 -2.45 -14.61 -6.03
C LEU A 273 -0.92 -14.55 -6.17
N LEU A 274 -0.27 -15.63 -6.60
CA LEU A 274 1.20 -15.72 -6.66
C LEU A 274 1.80 -15.23 -8.00
N GLN A 275 0.97 -14.89 -8.99
CA GLN A 275 1.30 -14.37 -10.33
C GLN A 275 2.61 -14.92 -10.93
N GLY A 276 2.50 -16.09 -11.58
CA GLY A 276 3.60 -16.71 -12.31
C GLY A 276 4.63 -17.41 -11.44
N SER A 277 4.34 -17.65 -10.16
CA SER A 277 5.12 -18.57 -9.33
C SER A 277 4.96 -20.00 -9.83
N GLU A 278 6.08 -20.73 -9.96
CA GLU A 278 6.08 -22.16 -10.29
C GLU A 278 5.45 -23.01 -9.17
N PHE A 279 5.44 -22.50 -7.93
CA PHE A 279 4.95 -23.18 -6.75
C PHE A 279 3.45 -23.05 -6.52
N ALA A 280 2.71 -22.36 -7.41
CA ALA A 280 1.29 -22.10 -7.19
C ALA A 280 0.45 -23.36 -6.99
N HIS A 281 0.73 -24.40 -7.78
CA HIS A 281 0.04 -25.69 -7.72
C HIS A 281 0.38 -26.52 -6.47
N ASP A 282 1.48 -26.20 -5.78
CA ASP A 282 1.86 -26.92 -4.55
C ASP A 282 0.90 -26.63 -3.39
N PHE A 283 0.11 -25.55 -3.49
CA PHE A 283 -0.85 -25.13 -2.48
C PHE A 283 -2.25 -25.73 -2.65
N ASP A 284 -2.49 -26.50 -3.71
CA ASP A 284 -3.76 -27.22 -3.92
C ASP A 284 -4.07 -28.13 -2.72
N GLY A 285 -5.32 -28.10 -2.24
CA GLY A 285 -5.73 -28.84 -1.05
C GLY A 285 -5.20 -28.28 0.28
N GLY A 286 -4.52 -27.13 0.23
CA GLY A 286 -3.98 -26.44 1.40
C GLY A 286 -4.98 -25.54 2.12
N VAL A 287 -4.46 -24.55 2.86
CA VAL A 287 -5.27 -23.56 3.58
C VAL A 287 -4.78 -22.15 3.26
N TRP A 288 -5.71 -21.24 3.00
CA TRP A 288 -5.47 -19.81 2.88
C TRP A 288 -5.92 -19.12 4.18
N MET A 289 -5.15 -18.12 4.60
CA MET A 289 -5.44 -17.23 5.72
C MET A 289 -5.25 -15.78 5.29
N HIS A 290 -6.15 -14.89 5.72
CA HIS A 290 -6.06 -13.44 5.59
C HIS A 290 -6.26 -12.79 6.96
N ALA A 291 -5.52 -11.71 7.19
CA ALA A 291 -5.65 -10.83 8.35
C ALA A 291 -5.30 -9.39 7.98
N PHE A 292 -5.93 -8.44 8.66
CA PHE A 292 -5.78 -7.00 8.49
C PHE A 292 -4.88 -6.36 9.55
N LEU A 293 -4.14 -5.34 9.13
CA LEU A 293 -3.32 -4.47 9.96
C LEU A 293 -3.87 -3.04 9.86
N ASN A 294 -4.23 -2.50 11.02
CA ASN A 294 -4.61 -1.11 11.17
C ASN A 294 -3.38 -0.20 11.18
N THR A 295 -3.56 1.06 10.83
CA THR A 295 -2.53 2.10 10.72
C THR A 295 -1.66 2.30 11.98
N PHE A 296 -2.16 1.96 13.17
CA PHE A 296 -1.41 2.05 14.42
C PHE A 296 -0.58 0.79 14.76
N ASN A 297 -0.80 -0.33 14.05
CA ASN A 297 -0.08 -1.58 14.32
C ASN A 297 1.42 -1.49 13.99
N TYR A 298 2.14 -2.55 14.34
CA TYR A 298 3.52 -2.77 13.92
C TYR A 298 3.55 -3.31 12.48
N HIS A 299 4.15 -2.53 11.57
CA HIS A 299 4.08 -2.77 10.12
C HIS A 299 5.31 -3.48 9.53
N ARG A 300 5.96 -4.33 10.32
CA ARG A 300 7.00 -5.24 9.81
C ARG A 300 6.50 -6.68 9.94
N GLN A 301 6.73 -7.47 8.90
CA GLN A 301 6.25 -8.84 8.80
C GLN A 301 7.43 -9.79 8.99
N HIS A 302 7.14 -10.92 9.61
CA HIS A 302 8.11 -11.90 10.07
C HIS A 302 7.73 -13.30 9.58
N ALA A 303 8.73 -14.17 9.49
CA ALA A 303 8.56 -15.55 9.08
C ALA A 303 7.70 -16.32 10.10
N PRO A 304 6.52 -16.85 9.71
CA PRO A 304 5.64 -17.58 10.62
C PRO A 304 6.17 -18.97 10.99
N VAL A 305 7.17 -19.46 10.23
CA VAL A 305 7.83 -20.76 10.35
C VAL A 305 9.30 -20.61 9.97
N SER A 306 10.15 -21.56 10.39
CA SER A 306 11.53 -21.63 9.87
C SER A 306 11.55 -22.18 8.44
N GLY A 307 12.69 -22.08 7.74
CA GLY A 307 12.84 -22.73 6.43
C GLY A 307 13.76 -21.97 5.48
N THR A 308 13.75 -22.37 4.21
CA THR A 308 14.52 -21.70 3.15
C THR A 308 13.60 -20.90 2.25
N VAL A 309 13.93 -19.65 1.97
CA VAL A 309 13.20 -18.84 0.99
C VAL A 309 13.48 -19.39 -0.41
N ILE A 310 12.46 -19.87 -1.10
CA ILE A 310 12.57 -20.43 -2.46
C ILE A 310 12.08 -19.48 -3.55
N GLU A 311 11.28 -18.47 -3.18
CA GLU A 311 10.90 -17.35 -4.05
C GLU A 311 10.63 -16.11 -3.20
N ALA A 312 11.07 -14.94 -3.67
CA ALA A 312 10.77 -13.65 -3.07
C ALA A 312 10.63 -12.60 -4.19
N LYS A 313 9.46 -11.97 -4.31
CA LYS A 313 9.23 -10.92 -5.32
C LYS A 313 8.11 -9.96 -4.92
N ASN A 314 8.17 -8.75 -5.48
CA ASN A 314 7.05 -7.81 -5.45
C ASN A 314 6.21 -7.98 -6.72
N ILE A 315 4.90 -8.08 -6.53
CA ILE A 315 3.89 -8.19 -7.56
C ILE A 315 3.17 -6.85 -7.68
N GLN A 316 3.30 -6.19 -8.84
CA GLN A 316 2.66 -4.90 -9.08
C GLN A 316 1.15 -5.05 -9.24
N GLY A 317 0.39 -4.08 -8.74
CA GLY A 317 -1.07 -4.12 -8.77
C GLY A 317 -1.72 -2.78 -8.45
N ALA A 318 -3.02 -2.80 -8.17
CA ALA A 318 -3.81 -1.64 -7.83
C ALA A 318 -3.49 -1.09 -6.43
N ALA A 319 -3.84 0.19 -6.23
CA ALA A 319 -3.93 0.85 -4.94
C ALA A 319 -5.41 1.18 -4.69
N TYR A 320 -6.07 0.39 -3.84
CA TYR A 320 -7.51 0.43 -3.63
C TYR A 320 -7.85 0.24 -2.15
N LEU A 321 -9.01 0.74 -1.73
CA LEU A 321 -9.61 0.47 -0.43
C LEU A 321 -11.13 0.39 -0.63
N GLU A 322 -11.75 -0.72 -0.21
CA GLU A 322 -13.21 -0.81 -0.20
C GLU A 322 -13.73 -0.12 1.04
N VAL A 323 -14.53 0.93 0.88
CA VAL A 323 -15.04 1.74 2.00
C VAL A 323 -16.56 1.83 1.92
N ASN A 324 -17.23 1.48 3.00
CA ASN A 324 -18.67 1.59 3.16
C ASN A 324 -19.04 2.62 4.24
N ALA A 325 -20.31 3.03 4.28
CA ALA A 325 -20.85 3.80 5.39
C ALA A 325 -21.34 2.83 6.47
N LYS A 326 -20.73 2.89 7.67
CA LYS A 326 -21.14 2.08 8.83
C LYS A 326 -21.80 2.97 9.85
N CYS A 327 -23.04 2.63 10.21
CA CYS A 327 -23.85 3.38 11.14
C CYS A 327 -23.86 2.71 12.51
N GLN A 328 -23.57 3.49 13.56
CA GLN A 328 -23.70 2.99 14.92
C GLN A 328 -25.14 3.15 15.42
N PRO A 329 -25.82 2.06 15.80
CA PRO A 329 -27.25 2.08 16.12
C PRO A 329 -27.58 2.91 17.37
N ILE A 330 -26.61 3.10 18.27
CA ILE A 330 -26.82 3.79 19.56
C ILE A 330 -26.83 5.32 19.39
N ARG A 331 -26.07 5.85 18.42
CA ARG A 331 -25.92 7.31 18.21
C ARG A 331 -26.50 7.81 16.89
N ASN A 332 -26.97 6.92 16.00
CA ASN A 332 -27.36 7.24 14.62
C ASN A 332 -26.26 8.00 13.83
N THR A 333 -25.01 7.90 14.26
CA THR A 333 -23.85 8.46 13.57
C THR A 333 -23.27 7.42 12.63
N CYS A 334 -23.04 7.81 11.38
CA CYS A 334 -22.40 6.97 10.38
C CYS A 334 -20.99 7.49 10.07
N GLY A 335 -20.03 6.58 9.97
CA GLY A 335 -18.65 6.88 9.59
C GLY A 335 -18.21 6.04 8.39
N PRO A 336 -17.12 6.44 7.71
CA PRO A 336 -16.50 5.59 6.71
C PRO A 336 -15.82 4.40 7.39
N ASP A 337 -16.00 3.20 6.84
CA ASP A 337 -15.44 1.94 7.35
C ASP A 337 -14.87 1.17 6.17
N ALA A 338 -13.54 1.02 6.16
CA ALA A 338 -12.89 0.06 5.29
C ALA A 338 -13.28 -1.35 5.72
N THR A 339 -13.88 -2.11 4.81
CA THR A 339 -14.32 -3.47 5.12
C THR A 339 -13.12 -4.40 5.22
N ASP A 340 -13.06 -5.21 6.27
CA ASP A 340 -12.07 -6.29 6.41
C ASP A 340 -12.45 -7.54 5.57
N SER A 341 -13.10 -7.32 4.43
CA SER A 341 -13.65 -8.40 3.63
C SER A 341 -12.74 -8.70 2.44
N PRO A 342 -12.18 -9.93 2.35
CA PRO A 342 -11.15 -10.23 1.37
C PRO A 342 -11.70 -10.30 -0.07
N GLY A 343 -10.81 -10.34 -1.06
CA GLY A 343 -11.12 -10.49 -2.49
C GLY A 343 -10.38 -9.47 -3.36
N TYR A 344 -10.27 -8.21 -2.92
CA TYR A 344 -9.54 -7.20 -3.70
C TYR A 344 -8.01 -7.36 -3.63
N GLN A 345 -7.49 -8.06 -2.62
CA GLN A 345 -6.06 -8.30 -2.40
C GLN A 345 -5.39 -9.02 -3.59
N PHE A 346 -6.14 -9.82 -4.35
CA PHE A 346 -5.64 -10.50 -5.56
C PHE A 346 -5.21 -9.52 -6.66
N LEU A 347 -5.78 -8.30 -6.67
CA LEU A 347 -5.48 -7.25 -7.63
C LEU A 347 -4.49 -6.21 -7.10
N GLN A 348 -4.19 -6.21 -5.80
CA GLN A 348 -3.35 -5.20 -5.16
C GLN A 348 -1.85 -5.47 -5.35
N MET A 349 -1.08 -4.38 -5.24
CA MET A 349 0.36 -4.48 -5.06
C MET A 349 0.68 -5.29 -3.80
N ARG A 350 1.58 -6.26 -3.91
CA ARG A 350 1.91 -7.17 -2.79
C ARG A 350 3.33 -7.70 -2.86
N GLY A 351 3.90 -7.98 -1.71
CA GLY A 351 5.06 -8.85 -1.59
C GLY A 351 4.65 -10.31 -1.64
N MET A 352 5.58 -11.16 -2.03
CA MET A 352 5.39 -12.61 -2.00
C MET A 352 6.70 -13.26 -1.58
N VAL A 353 6.67 -14.02 -0.48
CA VAL A 353 7.78 -14.82 0.01
C VAL A 353 7.29 -16.26 0.14
N VAL A 354 7.93 -17.21 -0.54
CA VAL A 354 7.63 -18.63 -0.40
C VAL A 354 8.76 -19.29 0.38
N ILE A 355 8.42 -19.91 1.50
CA ILE A 355 9.32 -20.59 2.42
C ILE A 355 9.11 -22.10 2.26
N ASP A 356 10.19 -22.83 1.96
CA ASP A 356 10.21 -24.29 2.02
C ASP A 356 10.55 -24.73 3.44
N ASN A 357 9.55 -25.28 4.14
CA ASN A 357 9.69 -25.78 5.50
C ASN A 357 9.77 -27.32 5.50
N PRO A 358 10.73 -27.92 6.21
CA PRO A 358 10.92 -29.37 6.21
C PRO A 358 9.74 -30.16 6.81
N VAL A 359 9.04 -29.58 7.78
CA VAL A 359 7.91 -30.19 8.50
C VAL A 359 6.61 -29.98 7.74
N LEU A 360 6.26 -28.72 7.46
CA LEU A 360 4.95 -28.31 6.95
C LEU A 360 4.85 -28.31 5.41
N GLY A 361 5.98 -28.40 4.70
CA GLY A 361 6.03 -28.12 3.27
C GLY A 361 6.09 -26.62 2.99
N LYS A 362 5.55 -26.18 1.86
CA LYS A 362 5.64 -24.78 1.46
C LYS A 362 4.65 -23.89 2.21
N VAL A 363 5.13 -22.70 2.58
CA VAL A 363 4.32 -21.62 3.16
C VAL A 363 4.59 -20.34 2.36
N ALA A 364 3.56 -19.79 1.72
CA ALA A 364 3.64 -18.47 1.11
C ALA A 364 3.16 -17.41 2.09
N VAL A 365 3.91 -16.33 2.25
CA VAL A 365 3.57 -15.15 3.05
C VAL A 365 3.52 -13.95 2.12
N LEU A 366 2.38 -13.26 2.10
CA LEU A 366 2.10 -12.16 1.20
C LEU A 366 1.66 -10.92 2.00
N PRO A 367 2.58 -9.99 2.27
CA PRO A 367 2.20 -8.64 2.68
C PRO A 367 1.47 -7.95 1.53
N ILE A 368 0.21 -7.56 1.73
CA ILE A 368 -0.62 -6.90 0.72
C ILE A 368 -0.70 -5.40 1.04
N GLY A 369 -0.31 -4.58 0.08
CA GLY A 369 -0.43 -3.14 0.20
C GLY A 369 -1.84 -2.66 -0.17
N MET A 370 -2.42 -1.77 0.63
CA MET A 370 -3.76 -1.20 0.43
C MET A 370 -3.71 0.31 0.30
N ALA A 371 -4.72 0.97 -0.28
CA ALA A 371 -4.84 2.44 -0.25
C ALA A 371 -3.53 3.21 -0.59
N GLN A 372 -3.20 4.27 0.16
CA GLN A 372 -1.94 5.03 0.06
C GLN A 372 -0.67 4.23 0.49
N VAL A 373 -0.80 2.91 0.70
CA VAL A 373 0.08 1.99 1.45
C VAL A 373 0.45 0.83 0.56
N SER A 374 1.03 1.15 -0.58
CA SER A 374 1.35 0.14 -1.58
C SER A 374 2.82 -0.28 -1.56
N SER A 375 3.65 0.35 -0.71
CA SER A 375 5.08 0.03 -0.67
C SER A 375 5.36 -1.16 0.25
N VAL A 376 5.70 -2.29 -0.37
CA VAL A 376 6.20 -3.49 0.30
C VAL A 376 7.70 -3.59 0.07
N LYS A 377 8.49 -3.48 1.14
CA LYS A 377 9.94 -3.64 1.11
C LYS A 377 10.31 -5.01 1.67
N LEU A 378 10.66 -5.95 0.79
CA LEU A 378 11.19 -7.24 1.20
C LEU A 378 12.61 -7.08 1.77
N SER A 379 12.91 -7.79 2.85
CA SER A 379 14.23 -7.88 3.48
C SER A 379 14.97 -9.18 3.16
N VAL A 380 14.33 -10.08 2.42
CA VAL A 380 14.82 -11.43 2.09
C VAL A 380 14.82 -11.69 0.59
N GLN A 381 15.60 -12.68 0.17
CA GLN A 381 15.72 -13.15 -1.21
C GLN A 381 15.78 -14.68 -1.28
N LYS A 382 15.61 -15.22 -2.49
CA LYS A 382 15.74 -16.67 -2.74
C LYS A 382 17.12 -17.17 -2.27
N GLY A 383 17.11 -18.25 -1.47
CA GLY A 383 18.29 -18.88 -0.89
C GLY A 383 18.54 -18.52 0.58
N ASP A 384 17.89 -17.49 1.11
CA ASP A 384 18.04 -17.13 2.52
C ASP A 384 17.42 -18.22 3.42
N VAL A 385 18.11 -18.54 4.52
CA VAL A 385 17.64 -19.49 5.53
C VAL A 385 17.11 -18.72 6.72
N LEU A 386 15.84 -18.93 7.05
CA LEU A 386 15.11 -18.20 8.07
C LEU A 386 14.89 -19.07 9.30
N LYS A 387 15.04 -18.45 10.47
CA LYS A 387 14.45 -18.91 11.72
C LYS A 387 13.03 -18.36 11.81
N LYS A 388 12.18 -19.08 12.56
CA LYS A 388 10.85 -18.58 12.90
C LYS A 388 10.96 -17.23 13.63
N GLY A 389 10.23 -16.23 13.14
CA GLY A 389 10.25 -14.86 13.67
C GLY A 389 11.28 -13.93 13.02
N ASP A 390 12.10 -14.39 12.07
CA ASP A 390 12.99 -13.49 11.32
C ASP A 390 12.17 -12.50 10.48
N GLU A 391 12.62 -11.24 10.37
CA GLU A 391 11.94 -10.22 9.55
C GLU A 391 12.07 -10.53 8.06
N ILE A 392 10.94 -10.55 7.33
CA ILE A 392 10.88 -10.83 5.90
C ILE A 392 10.48 -9.61 5.05
N SER A 393 9.81 -8.63 5.64
CA SER A 393 9.43 -7.40 4.98
C SER A 393 8.98 -6.31 5.94
N CYS A 394 8.80 -5.10 5.41
CA CYS A 394 8.02 -4.06 6.06
C CYS A 394 7.15 -3.28 5.06
N PHE A 395 6.04 -2.73 5.54
CA PHE A 395 5.31 -1.68 4.84
C PHE A 395 5.90 -0.31 5.17
N GLN A 396 5.87 0.58 4.18
CA GLN A 396 5.89 2.03 4.42
C GLN A 396 4.43 2.53 4.45
N PHE A 397 4.21 3.78 4.89
CA PHE A 397 2.97 4.28 5.51
C PHE A 397 1.58 3.79 5.03
N GLY A 398 0.78 3.29 6.00
CA GLY A 398 -0.69 3.19 6.13
C GLY A 398 -1.26 1.76 6.38
N GLY A 399 -2.58 1.51 6.22
CA GLY A 399 -3.23 0.19 6.38
C GLY A 399 -2.80 -0.90 5.38
N SER A 400 -2.82 -2.16 5.82
CA SER A 400 -2.29 -3.28 5.03
C SER A 400 -2.93 -4.60 5.44
N ASP A 401 -2.85 -5.61 4.56
CA ASP A 401 -3.22 -6.99 4.91
C ASP A 401 -1.98 -7.89 4.92
N ILE A 402 -2.14 -9.06 5.54
CA ILE A 402 -1.25 -10.19 5.37
C ILE A 402 -2.04 -11.42 4.97
N ILE A 403 -1.56 -12.13 3.95
CA ILE A 403 -2.07 -13.43 3.56
C ILE A 403 -1.00 -14.49 3.80
N CYS A 404 -1.39 -15.62 4.38
CA CYS A 404 -0.57 -16.83 4.42
C CYS A 404 -1.27 -17.95 3.65
N VAL A 405 -0.51 -18.69 2.83
CA VAL A 405 -1.00 -19.87 2.12
C VAL A 405 -0.15 -21.06 2.52
N PHE A 406 -0.78 -22.13 2.99
CA PHE A 406 -0.12 -23.32 3.51
C PHE A 406 -0.38 -24.50 2.58
N GLN A 407 0.67 -25.24 2.23
CA GLN A 407 0.54 -26.47 1.46
C GLN A 407 -0.24 -27.56 2.22
N ALA A 408 -0.95 -28.43 1.50
CA ALA A 408 -1.72 -29.55 2.08
C ALA A 408 -0.91 -30.45 3.03
N LYS A 409 0.41 -30.60 2.78
CA LYS A 409 1.36 -31.33 3.64
C LYS A 409 1.33 -30.85 5.10
N ALA A 410 1.02 -29.58 5.35
CA ALA A 410 0.93 -29.03 6.70
C ALA A 410 -0.18 -29.69 7.54
N GLY A 411 -1.15 -30.38 6.91
CA GLY A 411 -2.25 -31.05 7.60
C GLY A 411 -3.19 -30.11 8.34
N LEU A 412 -3.13 -28.80 8.04
CA LEU A 412 -3.96 -27.78 8.65
C LEU A 412 -5.39 -27.88 8.15
N LYS A 413 -6.31 -27.57 9.06
CA LYS A 413 -7.70 -27.31 8.76
C LYS A 413 -8.09 -25.95 9.32
N VAL A 414 -9.28 -25.44 9.00
CA VAL A 414 -9.74 -24.12 9.46
C VAL A 414 -9.69 -23.99 10.99
N GLU A 415 -10.08 -25.06 11.67
CA GLU A 415 -10.12 -25.31 13.10
C GLU A 415 -8.73 -25.46 13.74
N SER A 416 -7.66 -25.58 12.94
CA SER A 416 -6.28 -25.55 13.44
C SER A 416 -5.82 -24.14 13.81
N PHE A 417 -6.55 -23.10 13.37
CA PHE A 417 -6.18 -21.69 13.55
C PHE A 417 -6.73 -21.12 14.85
N VAL A 418 -5.93 -20.27 15.48
CA VAL A 418 -6.24 -19.58 16.73
C VAL A 418 -6.66 -18.15 16.40
N PRO A 419 -7.92 -17.77 16.63
CA PRO A 419 -8.40 -16.43 16.33
C PRO A 419 -7.76 -15.37 17.21
N SER A 420 -7.75 -14.15 16.67
CA SER A 420 -7.31 -12.99 17.43
C SER A 420 -8.20 -12.80 18.66
N PRO A 421 -7.65 -12.30 19.79
CA PRO A 421 -8.40 -12.17 21.02
C PRO A 421 -9.48 -11.07 20.90
N GLY A 422 -10.75 -11.43 20.69
CA GLY A 422 -11.90 -10.52 20.72
C GLY A 422 -11.66 -9.18 19.98
N ASP A 423 -11.94 -8.05 20.64
CA ASP A 423 -11.74 -6.68 20.13
C ASP A 423 -10.25 -6.25 20.06
N SER A 424 -9.32 -7.20 19.91
CA SER A 424 -7.88 -6.95 19.94
C SER A 424 -7.12 -7.62 18.80
N TYR A 425 -5.87 -7.21 18.63
CA TYR A 425 -4.96 -7.69 17.59
C TYR A 425 -4.07 -8.79 18.15
N SER A 426 -3.84 -9.83 17.37
CA SER A 426 -2.75 -10.77 17.64
C SER A 426 -1.42 -10.07 17.44
N LYS A 427 -0.43 -10.45 18.25
CA LYS A 427 0.93 -9.91 18.13
C LYS A 427 1.78 -10.85 17.30
N MET A 428 2.66 -10.31 16.47
CA MET A 428 3.67 -11.12 15.78
C MET A 428 4.39 -12.03 16.79
N GLY A 429 4.59 -13.29 16.42
CA GLY A 429 5.23 -14.29 17.27
C GLY A 429 4.28 -15.09 18.18
N THR A 430 3.02 -14.69 18.36
CA THR A 430 2.01 -15.52 19.07
C THR A 430 1.45 -16.61 18.17
N VAL A 431 0.84 -17.65 18.75
CA VAL A 431 0.30 -18.79 17.97
C VAL A 431 -0.77 -18.36 16.99
N LEU A 432 -0.54 -18.64 15.71
CA LEU A 432 -1.52 -18.54 14.62
C LEU A 432 -2.24 -19.87 14.41
N ALA A 433 -1.50 -20.98 14.35
CA ALA A 433 -2.09 -22.29 14.10
C ALA A 433 -1.23 -23.43 14.66
N ARG A 434 -1.86 -24.58 14.87
CA ARG A 434 -1.18 -25.82 15.32
C ARG A 434 -1.39 -26.93 14.31
N ALA A 435 -0.31 -27.37 13.68
CA ALA A 435 -0.30 -28.52 12.78
C ALA A 435 -0.31 -29.85 13.58
N PRO A 436 -0.93 -30.92 13.04
CA PRO A 436 -1.05 -32.22 13.70
C PRO A 436 0.28 -32.96 13.93
#